data_AF-A0A843T9J7-F1
#
_entry.id   AF-A0A843T9J7-F1
#
_cell.length_a   1.000
_cell.length_b   1.000
_cell.length_c   1.000
_cell.angle_alpha   90.00
_cell.angle_beta   90.00
_cell.angle_gamma   90.00
#
_symmetry.space_group_name_H-M   'P 1'
#
loop_
_entity.id
_entity.type
_entity.pdbx_description
1 polymer ?
#
loop_
_entity_poly.entity_id
_entity_poly.type
_entity_poly.pdbx_seq_one_letter_code
_entity_poly.pdbx_strand_id
1 'polypeptide(L)'
;MAEPASGYATDLGLYSPEELTMVPEGALSLSRGCGNPTGFADLQPGEAVVDFGCGGGIDVILAAQKVGSSGRVIGVDGTPQMVEQAWRNVGEAAFGDPFIDLRVADLATTGLPDGSADVVISNCVINLCPDKDAVYHEVFRVLRPGGHLAISDVVLTEEL
;
A
#
# COMPACT_ATOMS: atom_id res chain seq x y z
N MET A 1 18.03 16.79 18.30
CA MET A 1 17.09 16.28 17.28
C MET A 1 17.03 14.79 17.51
N ALA A 2 15.85 14.22 17.70
CA ALA A 2 15.71 12.77 17.80
C ALA A 2 16.10 12.15 16.45
N GLU A 3 16.77 11.00 16.45
CA GLU A 3 16.98 10.25 15.22
C GLU A 3 15.60 9.80 14.69
N PRO A 4 15.33 9.91 13.38
CA PRO A 4 14.08 9.42 12.82
C PRO A 4 13.98 7.91 13.04
N ALA A 5 12.77 7.40 13.35
CA ALA A 5 12.58 5.97 13.43
C ALA A 5 12.97 5.29 12.12
N SER A 6 13.82 4.27 12.24
CA SER A 6 14.28 3.47 11.11
C SER A 6 13.32 2.30 10.85
N GLY A 7 12.78 2.27 9.64
CA GLY A 7 12.16 1.09 9.02
C GLY A 7 13.08 0.52 7.94
N TYR A 8 12.91 -0.76 7.62
CA TYR A 8 13.76 -1.42 6.63
C TYR A 8 13.79 -0.68 5.28
N ALA A 9 12.62 -0.21 4.83
CA ALA A 9 12.50 0.49 3.56
C ALA A 9 13.02 1.95 3.61
N THR A 10 12.98 2.60 4.78
CA THR A 10 13.51 3.95 4.96
C THR A 10 15.04 3.94 4.96
N ASP A 11 15.63 2.91 5.54
CA ASP A 11 17.09 2.76 5.66
C ASP A 11 17.76 2.47 4.31
N LEU A 12 17.00 1.91 3.36
CA LEU A 12 17.43 1.66 1.98
C LEU A 12 17.30 2.89 1.07
N GLY A 13 16.77 4.02 1.56
CA GLY A 13 16.58 5.23 0.77
C GLY A 13 15.53 5.10 -0.34
N LEU A 14 14.54 4.22 -0.16
CA LEU A 14 13.51 3.93 -1.17
C LEU A 14 12.43 5.03 -1.28
N TYR A 15 12.25 5.80 -0.20
CA TYR A 15 11.33 6.92 -0.12
C TYR A 15 12.11 8.23 -0.07
N SER A 16 11.56 9.28 -0.70
CA SER A 16 12.21 10.60 -0.64
C SER A 16 12.13 11.20 0.77
N PRO A 17 13.07 12.06 1.19
CA PRO A 17 12.98 12.76 2.46
C PRO A 17 11.65 13.50 2.65
N GLU A 18 11.12 14.11 1.58
CA GLU A 18 9.81 14.77 1.59
C GLU A 18 8.67 13.77 1.87
N GLU A 19 8.66 12.61 1.22
CA GLU A 19 7.69 11.53 1.50
C GLU A 19 7.77 11.08 2.96
N LEU A 20 8.97 10.95 3.52
CA LEU A 20 9.14 10.53 4.91
C LEU A 20 8.62 11.55 5.92
N THR A 21 8.70 12.86 5.64
CA THR A 21 8.14 13.90 6.53
C THR A 21 6.62 13.86 6.61
N MET A 22 5.98 13.22 5.63
CA MET A 22 4.54 13.17 5.45
C MET A 22 3.91 11.92 6.07
N VAL A 23 4.73 10.99 6.57
CA VAL A 23 4.30 9.71 7.12
C VAL A 23 4.60 9.66 8.62
N PRO A 24 3.65 9.27 9.48
CA PRO A 24 3.90 9.14 10.92
C PRO A 24 4.95 8.08 11.24
N GLU A 25 5.67 8.31 12.33
CA GLU A 25 6.74 7.45 12.83
C GLU A 25 6.28 5.99 13.03
N GLY A 26 5.04 5.80 13.47
CA GLY A 26 4.43 4.47 13.62
C GLY A 26 4.31 3.69 12.31
N ALA A 27 4.09 4.37 11.17
CA ALA A 27 4.04 3.71 9.86
C ALA A 27 5.46 3.42 9.34
N LEU A 28 6.41 4.32 9.57
CA LEU A 28 7.82 4.15 9.17
C LEU A 28 8.45 2.95 9.86
N SER A 29 8.34 2.87 11.19
CA SER A 29 8.94 1.80 12.01
C SER A 29 8.40 0.39 11.69
N LEU A 30 7.20 0.30 11.13
CA LEU A 30 6.56 -0.96 10.72
C LEU A 30 6.78 -1.30 9.25
N SER A 31 7.34 -0.39 8.46
CA SER A 31 7.60 -0.65 7.05
C SER A 31 8.63 -1.76 6.87
N ARG A 32 8.26 -2.76 6.07
CA ARG A 32 9.09 -3.91 5.66
C ARG A 32 9.12 -4.09 4.15
N GLY A 33 8.77 -3.02 3.40
CA GLY A 33 8.78 -3.02 1.94
C GLY A 33 10.20 -3.12 1.37
N CYS A 34 10.27 -3.52 0.10
CA CYS A 34 11.52 -3.58 -0.68
C CYS A 34 11.58 -2.55 -1.81
N GLY A 35 10.53 -1.76 -1.99
CA GLY A 35 10.49 -0.62 -2.91
C GLY A 35 9.57 0.48 -2.40
N ASN A 36 9.23 1.41 -3.31
CA ASN A 36 8.22 2.44 -3.10
C ASN A 36 7.27 2.41 -4.32
N PRO A 37 6.19 1.59 -4.30
CA PRO A 37 5.30 1.46 -5.44
C PRO A 37 4.62 2.78 -5.79
N THR A 38 4.32 3.62 -4.81
CA THR A 38 3.73 4.94 -5.07
C THR A 38 4.64 5.86 -5.87
N GLY A 39 5.96 5.64 -5.86
CA GLY A 39 6.95 6.42 -6.59
C GLY A 39 6.99 6.11 -8.09
N PHE A 40 6.54 4.93 -8.52
CA PHE A 40 6.55 4.50 -9.92
C PHE A 40 5.19 4.05 -10.46
N ALA A 41 4.14 4.04 -9.64
CA ALA A 41 2.79 3.67 -10.03
C ALA A 41 2.05 4.71 -10.89
N ASP A 42 2.63 5.91 -11.07
CA ASP A 42 2.03 7.03 -11.82
C ASP A 42 0.60 7.38 -11.34
N LEU A 43 0.40 7.44 -10.02
CA LEU A 43 -0.89 7.75 -9.41
C LEU A 43 -1.37 9.15 -9.78
N GLN A 44 -2.61 9.24 -10.26
CA GLN A 44 -3.23 10.50 -10.67
C GLN A 44 -4.25 11.00 -9.63
N PRO A 45 -4.43 12.33 -9.51
CA PRO A 45 -5.51 12.90 -8.72
C PRO A 45 -6.88 12.34 -9.09
N GLY A 46 -7.68 11.95 -8.09
CA GLY A 46 -9.01 11.39 -8.30
C GLY A 46 -9.07 9.88 -8.50
N GLU A 47 -7.94 9.17 -8.56
CA GLU A 47 -7.94 7.73 -8.76
C GLU A 47 -8.36 6.93 -7.53
N ALA A 48 -8.95 5.75 -7.79
CA ALA A 48 -9.18 4.71 -6.81
C ALA A 48 -7.96 3.77 -6.74
N VAL A 49 -7.26 3.76 -5.61
CA VAL A 49 -6.07 2.95 -5.39
C VAL A 49 -6.35 1.88 -4.34
N VAL A 50 -5.86 0.66 -4.58
CA VAL A 50 -5.90 -0.43 -3.59
C VAL A 50 -4.48 -0.87 -3.26
N ASP A 51 -4.11 -0.81 -1.99
CA ASP A 51 -2.83 -1.29 -1.47
C ASP A 51 -2.98 -2.71 -0.90
N PHE A 52 -2.40 -3.68 -1.61
CA PHE A 52 -2.39 -5.10 -1.24
C PHE A 52 -1.22 -5.35 -0.28
N GLY A 53 -1.55 -5.66 0.97
CA GLY A 53 -0.59 -5.86 2.07
C GLY A 53 -0.18 -4.53 2.70
N CYS A 54 -1.14 -3.68 3.04
CA CYS A 54 -0.85 -2.30 3.43
C CYS A 54 -0.05 -2.16 4.73
N GLY A 55 0.03 -3.22 5.56
CA GLY A 55 0.81 -3.22 6.80
C GLY A 55 0.44 -2.05 7.72
N GLY A 56 1.44 -1.30 8.16
CA GLY A 56 1.26 -0.09 8.97
C GLY A 56 0.76 1.15 8.20
N GLY A 57 0.49 1.04 6.89
CA GLY A 57 -0.17 2.07 6.09
C GLY A 57 0.74 3.11 5.44
N ILE A 58 2.06 2.87 5.34
CA ILE A 58 2.98 3.83 4.68
C ILE A 58 2.55 4.12 3.23
N ASP A 59 2.34 3.08 2.42
CA ASP A 59 1.99 3.23 1.01
C ASP A 59 0.55 3.73 0.82
N VAL A 60 -0.38 3.41 1.74
CA VAL A 60 -1.72 4.04 1.82
C VAL A 60 -1.63 5.56 2.01
N ILE A 61 -0.82 6.01 2.98
CA ILE A 61 -0.68 7.44 3.30
C ILE A 61 -0.09 8.19 2.10
N LEU A 62 0.96 7.65 1.49
CA LEU A 62 1.58 8.26 0.32
C LEU A 62 0.65 8.25 -0.91
N ALA A 63 -0.08 7.15 -1.13
CA ALA A 63 -1.08 7.09 -2.20
C ALA A 63 -2.19 8.14 -1.98
N ALA A 64 -2.67 8.28 -0.74
CA ALA A 64 -3.74 9.24 -0.40
C ALA A 64 -3.33 10.69 -0.66
N GLN A 65 -2.05 11.02 -0.46
CA GLN A 65 -1.53 12.35 -0.79
C GLN A 65 -1.49 12.60 -2.30
N LYS A 66 -1.12 11.59 -3.10
CA LYS A 66 -1.01 11.71 -4.56
C LYS A 66 -2.38 11.82 -5.22
N VAL A 67 -3.36 10.99 -4.80
CA VAL A 67 -4.71 11.00 -5.40
C VAL A 67 -5.60 12.12 -4.88
N GLY A 68 -5.29 12.64 -3.68
CA GLY A 68 -6.04 13.70 -3.02
C GLY A 68 -7.47 13.30 -2.62
N SER A 69 -8.20 14.24 -2.01
CA SER A 69 -9.52 13.98 -1.41
C SER A 69 -10.64 13.68 -2.42
N SER A 70 -10.39 13.85 -3.72
CA SER A 70 -11.30 13.45 -4.79
C SER A 70 -11.11 12.01 -5.23
N GLY A 71 -10.00 11.37 -4.85
CA GLY A 71 -9.73 9.97 -5.12
C GLY A 71 -10.23 9.07 -3.99
N ARG A 72 -9.75 7.83 -3.98
CA ARG A 72 -10.05 6.86 -2.93
C ARG A 72 -8.86 5.95 -2.71
N VAL A 73 -8.52 5.65 -1.47
CA VAL A 73 -7.47 4.68 -1.16
C VAL A 73 -8.01 3.59 -0.25
N ILE A 74 -7.78 2.33 -0.63
CA ILE A 74 -8.18 1.17 0.15
C ILE A 74 -6.93 0.39 0.53
N GLY A 75 -6.63 0.26 1.82
CA GLY A 75 -5.60 -0.65 2.31
C GLY A 75 -6.19 -2.01 2.69
N VAL A 76 -5.58 -3.10 2.24
CA VAL A 76 -5.98 -4.46 2.63
C VAL A 76 -4.80 -5.17 3.29
N ASP A 77 -5.02 -5.75 4.47
CA ASP A 77 -4.03 -6.60 5.13
C ASP A 77 -4.72 -7.80 5.80
N GLY A 78 -4.07 -8.96 5.81
CA GLY A 78 -4.61 -10.16 6.47
C GLY A 78 -4.54 -10.11 8.00
N THR A 79 -3.79 -9.16 8.56
CA THR A 79 -3.48 -9.08 9.99
C THR A 79 -4.28 -7.96 10.66
N PRO A 80 -5.25 -8.28 11.54
CA PRO A 80 -6.06 -7.28 12.23
C PRO A 80 -5.24 -6.20 12.96
N GLN A 81 -4.11 -6.60 13.55
CA GLN A 81 -3.22 -5.71 14.30
C GLN A 81 -2.50 -4.71 13.40
N MET A 82 -2.18 -5.09 12.16
CA MET A 82 -1.59 -4.17 11.17
C MET A 82 -2.62 -3.15 10.72
N VAL A 83 -3.84 -3.59 10.41
CA VAL A 83 -4.94 -2.69 10.04
C VAL A 83 -5.27 -1.70 11.16
N GLU A 84 -5.29 -2.15 12.42
CA GLU A 84 -5.48 -1.27 13.57
C GLU A 84 -4.39 -0.18 13.64
N GLN A 85 -3.14 -0.56 13.40
CA GLN A 85 -2.02 0.38 13.42
C GLN A 85 -2.03 1.32 12.21
N ALA A 86 -2.42 0.83 11.03
CA ALA A 86 -2.64 1.66 9.86
C ALA A 86 -3.73 2.71 10.11
N TRP A 87 -4.83 2.35 10.79
CA TRP A 87 -5.85 3.33 11.19
C TRP A 87 -5.29 4.42 12.11
N ARG A 88 -4.45 4.06 13.09
CA ARG A 88 -3.79 5.04 13.96
C ARG A 88 -2.90 5.98 13.16
N ASN A 89 -2.05 5.43 12.30
CA ASN A 89 -1.13 6.21 11.48
C ASN A 89 -1.89 7.10 10.46
N VAL A 90 -2.93 6.61 9.81
CA VAL A 90 -3.77 7.43 8.93
C VAL A 90 -4.43 8.59 9.70
N GLY A 91 -4.88 8.35 10.93
CA GLY A 91 -5.42 9.39 11.80
C GLY A 91 -4.38 10.46 12.18
N GLU A 92 -3.16 10.06 12.47
CA GLU A 92 -2.04 10.97 12.77
C GLU A 92 -1.59 11.78 11.56
N ALA A 93 -1.66 11.21 10.35
CA ALA A 93 -1.38 11.89 9.10
C ALA A 93 -2.42 12.97 8.72
N ALA A 94 -3.51 13.08 9.50
CA ALA A 94 -4.51 14.14 9.44
C ALA A 94 -5.19 14.33 8.07
N PHE A 95 -5.52 13.22 7.40
CA PHE A 95 -6.39 13.26 6.21
C PHE A 95 -7.81 13.69 6.58
N GLY A 96 -8.50 14.42 5.68
CA GLY A 96 -9.92 14.74 5.83
C GLY A 96 -10.83 13.52 5.63
N ASP A 97 -12.01 13.52 6.28
CA ASP A 97 -12.98 12.41 6.28
C ASP A 97 -13.91 12.39 5.03
N PRO A 98 -14.27 11.20 4.47
CA PRO A 98 -13.53 9.94 4.45
C PRO A 98 -13.32 9.38 3.03
N PHE A 99 -12.08 9.43 2.53
CA PHE A 99 -11.69 8.80 1.25
C PHE A 99 -10.68 7.64 1.38
N ILE A 100 -10.27 7.34 2.62
CA ILE A 100 -9.41 6.20 2.96
C ILE A 100 -10.25 5.12 3.66
N ASP A 101 -10.10 3.87 3.25
CA ASP A 101 -10.75 2.70 3.82
C ASP A 101 -9.69 1.63 4.11
N LEU A 102 -9.69 1.03 5.29
CA LEU A 102 -8.72 0.00 5.67
C LEU A 102 -9.44 -1.26 6.11
N ARG A 103 -9.07 -2.39 5.52
CA ARG A 103 -9.80 -3.65 5.65
C ARG A 103 -8.90 -4.80 6.05
N VAL A 104 -9.43 -5.62 6.96
CA VAL A 104 -8.87 -6.94 7.23
C VAL A 104 -9.47 -7.92 6.22
N ALA A 105 -8.66 -8.44 5.31
CA ALA A 105 -9.09 -9.46 4.36
C ALA A 105 -7.91 -10.28 3.82
N ASP A 106 -8.22 -11.45 3.26
CA ASP A 106 -7.25 -12.23 2.49
C ASP A 106 -7.02 -11.58 1.12
N LEU A 107 -5.77 -11.47 0.68
CA LEU A 107 -5.42 -10.88 -0.62
C LEU A 107 -5.88 -11.70 -1.81
N ALA A 108 -6.19 -12.99 -1.62
CA ALA A 108 -6.82 -13.83 -2.64
C ALA A 108 -8.34 -13.62 -2.73
N THR A 109 -8.97 -13.05 -1.70
CA THR A 109 -10.42 -12.81 -1.62
C THR A 109 -10.73 -11.56 -0.78
N THR A 110 -10.41 -10.38 -1.31
CA THR A 110 -10.49 -9.09 -0.59
C THR A 110 -11.94 -8.68 -0.26
N GLY A 111 -12.92 -9.23 -0.99
CA GLY A 111 -14.32 -8.82 -0.92
C GLY A 111 -14.59 -7.45 -1.54
N LEU A 112 -13.61 -6.86 -2.24
CA LEU A 112 -13.81 -5.63 -3.01
C LEU A 112 -14.66 -5.89 -4.26
N PRO A 113 -15.42 -4.90 -4.77
CA PRO A 113 -16.19 -5.08 -6.00
C PRO A 113 -15.28 -5.25 -7.23
N ASP A 114 -15.79 -5.95 -8.24
CA ASP A 114 -15.16 -6.03 -9.56
C ASP A 114 -14.95 -4.62 -10.15
N GLY A 115 -13.80 -4.37 -10.77
CA GLY A 115 -13.53 -3.12 -11.45
C GLY A 115 -13.62 -1.86 -10.58
N SER A 116 -13.34 -1.98 -9.28
CA SER A 116 -13.42 -0.89 -8.30
C SER A 116 -12.14 -0.08 -8.14
N ALA A 117 -11.02 -0.53 -8.72
CA ALA A 117 -9.71 0.09 -8.61
C ALA A 117 -9.20 0.55 -9.97
N ASP A 118 -8.57 1.73 -9.97
CA ASP A 118 -7.81 2.27 -11.11
C ASP A 118 -6.38 1.73 -11.06
N VAL A 119 -5.80 1.68 -9.86
CA VAL A 119 -4.45 1.17 -9.62
C VAL A 119 -4.46 0.22 -8.42
N VAL A 120 -3.78 -0.91 -8.57
CA VAL A 120 -3.41 -1.76 -7.44
C VAL A 120 -1.93 -1.59 -7.19
N ILE A 121 -1.54 -1.32 -5.94
CA ILE A 121 -0.14 -1.29 -5.53
C ILE A 121 0.15 -2.45 -4.57
N SER A 122 1.39 -2.92 -4.56
CA SER A 122 1.85 -3.89 -3.58
C SER A 122 3.36 -3.80 -3.36
N ASN A 123 3.78 -4.04 -2.11
CA ASN A 123 5.17 -3.94 -1.69
C ASN A 123 5.57 -5.13 -0.82
N CYS A 124 6.31 -6.08 -1.42
CA CYS A 124 6.95 -7.20 -0.73
C CYS A 124 6.03 -8.20 0.02
N VAL A 125 4.74 -8.27 -0.33
CA VAL A 125 3.79 -9.19 0.34
C VAL A 125 3.40 -10.41 -0.49
N ILE A 126 3.35 -10.30 -1.83
CA ILE A 126 2.78 -11.38 -2.68
C ILE A 126 3.63 -12.64 -2.61
N ASN A 127 4.95 -12.47 -2.43
CA ASN A 127 5.85 -13.59 -2.16
C ASN A 127 5.46 -14.45 -0.95
N LEU A 128 4.82 -13.86 0.06
CA LEU A 128 4.40 -14.52 1.29
C LEU A 128 3.02 -15.19 1.15
N CYS A 129 2.28 -14.90 0.08
CA CYS A 129 0.98 -15.49 -0.18
C CYS A 129 1.12 -16.98 -0.57
N PRO A 130 0.32 -17.89 0.04
CA PRO A 130 0.34 -19.31 -0.29
C PRO A 130 -0.06 -19.61 -1.73
N ASP A 131 -1.05 -18.88 -2.24
CA ASP A 131 -1.58 -19.00 -3.59
C ASP A 131 -1.41 -17.68 -4.34
N LYS A 132 -0.30 -17.54 -5.06
CA LYS A 132 0.03 -16.33 -5.81
C LYS A 132 -0.91 -16.14 -7.00
N ASP A 133 -1.32 -17.22 -7.64
CA ASP A 133 -2.23 -17.17 -8.79
C ASP A 133 -3.59 -16.61 -8.36
N ALA A 134 -4.13 -17.05 -7.22
CA ALA A 134 -5.36 -16.51 -6.67
C ALA A 134 -5.24 -15.01 -6.33
N VAL A 135 -4.10 -14.57 -5.78
CA VAL A 135 -3.85 -13.14 -5.51
C VAL A 135 -3.81 -12.34 -6.81
N TYR A 136 -3.09 -12.79 -7.83
CA TYR A 136 -3.06 -12.08 -9.11
C TYR A 136 -4.41 -12.08 -9.83
N HIS A 137 -5.21 -13.15 -9.70
CA HIS A 137 -6.59 -13.17 -10.17
C HIS A 137 -7.46 -12.14 -9.45
N GLU A 138 -7.30 -12.01 -8.14
CA GLU A 138 -8.02 -11.04 -7.33
C GLU A 138 -7.62 -9.61 -7.70
N VAL A 139 -6.33 -9.34 -7.88
CA VAL A 139 -5.81 -8.06 -8.41
C VAL A 139 -6.47 -7.74 -9.74
N PHE A 140 -6.48 -8.69 -10.68
CA PHE A 140 -7.09 -8.48 -11.99
C PHE A 140 -8.61 -8.23 -11.90
N ARG A 141 -9.32 -8.92 -10.99
CA ARG A 141 -10.76 -8.75 -10.80
C ARG A 141 -11.11 -7.36 -10.26
N VAL A 142 -10.35 -6.85 -9.30
CA VAL A 142 -10.63 -5.54 -8.69
C VAL A 142 -10.24 -4.38 -9.61
N LEU A 143 -9.30 -4.57 -10.53
CA LEU A 143 -8.92 -3.56 -11.51
C LEU A 143 -10.04 -3.33 -12.55
N ARG A 144 -10.35 -2.06 -12.79
CA ARG A 144 -11.23 -1.68 -13.92
C ARG A 144 -10.51 -1.92 -15.25
N PRO A 145 -11.23 -2.03 -16.38
CA PRO A 145 -10.61 -2.04 -17.69
C PRO A 145 -9.69 -0.82 -17.89
N GLY A 146 -8.43 -1.07 -18.22
CA GLY A 146 -7.41 -0.02 -18.38
C GLY A 146 -6.68 0.40 -17.10
N GLY A 147 -7.04 -0.17 -15.94
CA GLY A 147 -6.25 -0.05 -14.71
C GLY A 147 -5.00 -0.94 -14.74
N HIS A 148 -4.08 -0.71 -13.80
CA HIS A 148 -2.81 -1.43 -13.75
C HIS A 148 -2.37 -1.82 -12.33
N LEU A 149 -1.51 -2.84 -12.28
CA LEU A 149 -0.78 -3.24 -11.08
C LEU A 149 0.61 -2.60 -11.09
N ALA A 150 0.99 -1.95 -10.00
CA ALA A 150 2.35 -1.50 -9.72
C ALA A 150 2.90 -2.24 -8.50
N ILE A 151 3.87 -3.13 -8.72
CA ILE A 151 4.38 -4.02 -7.69
C ILE A 151 5.90 -3.87 -7.53
N SER A 152 6.36 -3.83 -6.28
CA SER A 152 7.75 -4.10 -5.92
C SER A 152 7.80 -5.39 -5.12
N ASP A 153 8.51 -6.40 -5.59
CA ASP A 153 8.72 -7.64 -4.85
C ASP A 153 10.08 -8.28 -5.23
N VAL A 154 10.52 -9.25 -4.43
CA VAL A 154 11.76 -9.99 -4.66
C VAL A 154 11.52 -11.10 -5.68
N VAL A 155 12.42 -11.25 -6.65
CA VAL A 155 12.36 -12.35 -7.62
C VAL A 155 13.70 -13.07 -7.69
N LEU A 156 13.64 -14.36 -8.04
CA LEU A 156 14.84 -15.10 -8.40
C LEU A 156 15.30 -14.66 -9.79
N THR A 157 16.60 -14.40 -9.94
CA THR A 157 17.21 -14.09 -11.24
C THR A 157 17.69 -15.35 -11.97
N GLU A 158 17.77 -16.47 -11.26
CA GLU A 158 18.22 -17.79 -11.73
C GLU A 158 17.43 -18.89 -10.99
N GLU A 159 17.38 -20.12 -11.52
CA GLU A 159 16.73 -21.25 -10.85
C GLU A 159 17.51 -21.68 -9.59
N LEU A 160 16.80 -22.24 -8.60
CA LEU A 160 17.35 -22.73 -7.32
C LEU A 160 18.05 -24.09 -7.45
#